data_AF-A0A3C0UDD4-F1
#
_entry.id   AF-A0A3C0UDD4-F1
#
_cell.length_a   1.000
_cell.length_b   1.000
_cell.length_c   1.000
_cell.angle_alpha   90.00
_cell.angle_beta   90.00
_cell.angle_gamma   90.00
#
_symmetry.space_group_name_H-M   'P 1'
#
loop_
_entity.id
_entity.type
_entity.pdbx_description
1 polymer ?
#
loop_
_entity_poly.entity_id
_entity_poly.type
_entity_poly.pdbx_seq_one_letter_code
_entity_poly.pdbx_strand_id
1 'polypeptide(L)'
;MQSKVLFEGEILRMFNWKRLVLLLLLLNLVVVPVMAEKNPVGQFASRPQLIGYWELIPHHPDYADNPKFNPGPLPFQWFAFYESGKMVSIKTSDPFRKVTPKDLDILLRDSSNQAATFTFSNGFLTITESGETTSKELWGVNAIIRKAMIGKVEYLPGDLVMSLDDGGKVAFYRHLRRIFLSEYDAGKSNSTIKSTSYTAKDGQSISAAEREMIRALVPYFTAVNTKDTVTMKKLFPGLQSQSDDRLRALPVKDYTLHGLEEVSYDGSRLRAVAVYSFEVIDPNTIGRNISTASADVDLALENGSWVIVNWSQRDDNREDIAYFTNMFSRQESASKRYGTTDLAKWDGL
;
A
#
# COMPACT_ATOMS: atom_id res chain seq x y z
N MET A 1 -83.53 -34.32 -27.44
CA MET A 1 -83.15 -35.00 -26.20
C MET A 1 -81.65 -34.81 -26.03
N GLN A 2 -81.23 -33.82 -25.23
CA GLN A 2 -80.65 -33.95 -23.86
C GLN A 2 -79.31 -34.71 -23.87
N SER A 3 -78.18 -34.26 -23.33
CA SER A 3 -77.83 -33.25 -22.30
C SER A 3 -76.46 -32.59 -22.64
N LYS A 4 -76.23 -31.29 -22.41
CA LYS A 4 -75.58 -30.70 -21.21
C LYS A 4 -74.44 -31.54 -20.60
N VAL A 5 -73.22 -30.97 -20.53
CA VAL A 5 -72.30 -30.94 -19.35
C VAL A 5 -70.99 -30.18 -19.71
N LEU A 6 -70.77 -29.09 -18.96
CA LEU A 6 -69.54 -28.45 -18.42
C LEU A 6 -68.29 -28.26 -19.33
N PHE A 7 -67.80 -27.05 -19.62
CA PHE A 7 -67.14 -26.03 -18.76
C PHE A 7 -65.87 -26.54 -18.02
N GLU A 8 -64.75 -25.85 -18.32
CA GLU A 8 -63.46 -25.75 -17.62
C GLU A 8 -62.28 -26.66 -18.03
N GLY A 9 -61.14 -26.01 -18.32
CA GLY A 9 -59.79 -26.57 -18.53
C GLY A 9 -59.47 -26.86 -20.00
N GLU A 10 -58.50 -26.25 -20.69
CA GLU A 10 -57.32 -25.54 -20.23
C GLU A 10 -57.00 -24.38 -21.16
N ILE A 11 -57.06 -23.21 -20.55
CA ILE A 11 -56.30 -22.00 -20.85
C ILE A 11 -54.82 -22.40 -20.80
N LEU A 12 -54.18 -22.80 -21.91
CA LEU A 12 -52.69 -22.81 -21.95
C LEU A 12 -52.05 -22.96 -23.33
N ARG A 13 -52.71 -22.59 -24.44
CA ARG A 13 -52.09 -22.76 -25.77
C ARG A 13 -52.32 -21.62 -26.76
N MET A 14 -52.34 -20.38 -26.29
CA MET A 14 -52.21 -19.20 -27.17
C MET A 14 -51.51 -18.03 -26.45
N PHE A 15 -50.56 -18.33 -25.56
CA PHE A 15 -49.77 -17.30 -24.88
C PHE A 15 -48.64 -16.80 -25.80
N ASN A 16 -49.05 -15.93 -26.72
CA ASN A 16 -48.29 -14.82 -27.29
C ASN A 16 -46.82 -15.08 -27.67
N TRP A 17 -46.59 -15.70 -28.83
CA TRP A 17 -45.30 -15.66 -29.53
C TRP A 17 -44.79 -14.21 -29.69
N LYS A 18 -45.71 -13.23 -29.89
CA LYS A 18 -45.37 -11.80 -29.95
C LYS A 18 -44.86 -11.24 -28.62
N ARG A 19 -45.24 -11.79 -27.46
CA ARG A 19 -44.65 -11.44 -26.16
C ARG A 19 -43.31 -12.14 -25.95
N LEU A 20 -43.10 -13.35 -26.47
CA LEU A 20 -41.82 -14.05 -26.39
C LEU A 20 -40.72 -13.35 -27.21
N VAL A 21 -41.05 -12.85 -28.41
CA VAL A 21 -40.11 -12.06 -29.24
C VAL A 21 -39.83 -10.69 -28.61
N LEU A 22 -40.82 -10.06 -27.97
CA LEU A 22 -40.60 -8.81 -27.21
C LEU A 22 -39.78 -9.04 -25.93
N LEU A 23 -39.95 -10.19 -25.26
CA LEU A 23 -39.13 -10.59 -24.11
C LEU A 23 -37.68 -10.90 -24.50
N LEU A 24 -37.47 -11.53 -25.67
CA LEU A 24 -36.12 -11.82 -26.21
C LEU A 24 -35.42 -10.56 -26.76
N LEU A 25 -36.15 -9.56 -27.24
CA LEU A 25 -35.61 -8.23 -27.58
C LEU A 25 -35.35 -7.37 -26.34
N LEU A 26 -36.10 -7.55 -25.25
CA LEU A 26 -35.84 -6.89 -23.96
C LEU A 26 -34.72 -7.58 -23.16
N LEU A 27 -34.47 -8.89 -23.35
CA LEU A 27 -33.34 -9.60 -22.74
C LEU A 27 -31.98 -9.30 -23.40
N ASN A 28 -31.95 -8.72 -24.60
CA ASN A 28 -30.71 -8.23 -25.23
C ASN A 28 -30.43 -6.74 -24.90
N LEU A 29 -31.23 -6.12 -24.05
CA LEU A 29 -31.10 -4.70 -23.64
C LEU A 29 -30.63 -4.51 -22.19
N VAL A 30 -30.28 -5.58 -21.49
CA VAL A 30 -29.69 -5.49 -20.14
C VAL A 30 -28.39 -6.29 -20.10
N VAL A 31 -27.31 -5.58 -19.79
CA VAL A 31 -25.92 -6.02 -19.62
C VAL A 31 -25.10 -6.15 -20.92
N VAL A 32 -24.97 -5.04 -21.63
CA VAL A 32 -23.66 -4.69 -22.20
C VAL A 32 -22.84 -4.11 -21.03
N PRO A 33 -21.81 -4.78 -20.47
CA PRO A 33 -20.86 -4.11 -19.62
C PRO A 33 -19.89 -3.38 -20.55
N VAL A 34 -20.36 -2.31 -21.20
CA VAL A 34 -19.47 -1.23 -21.65
C VAL A 34 -19.58 -0.16 -20.60
N MET A 35 -18.92 -0.43 -19.49
CA MET A 35 -18.03 0.56 -18.92
C MET A 35 -16.78 -0.22 -18.55
N ALA A 36 -15.74 -0.06 -19.37
CA ALA A 36 -14.39 -0.24 -18.89
C ALA A 36 -14.31 0.49 -17.55
N GLU A 37 -14.17 -0.24 -16.46
CA GLU A 37 -13.75 0.34 -15.21
C GLU A 37 -12.41 0.99 -15.53
N LYS A 38 -12.42 2.31 -15.75
CA LYS A 38 -11.21 3.10 -15.71
C LYS A 38 -10.69 2.85 -14.31
N ASN A 39 -9.75 1.92 -14.19
CA ASN A 39 -9.06 1.62 -12.93
C ASN A 39 -8.86 2.96 -12.18
N PRO A 40 -9.47 3.15 -11.02
CA PRO A 40 -9.47 4.47 -10.40
C PRO A 40 -8.03 4.89 -10.11
N VAL A 41 -7.70 6.17 -10.33
CA VAL A 41 -6.33 6.69 -10.03
C VAL A 41 -6.11 6.77 -8.51
N GLY A 42 -7.19 7.00 -7.76
CA GLY A 42 -7.18 7.00 -6.31
C GLY A 42 -8.51 6.52 -5.74
N GLN A 43 -8.52 6.29 -4.44
CA GLN A 43 -9.66 5.84 -3.65
C GLN A 43 -9.73 6.64 -2.36
N PHE A 44 -10.85 6.60 -1.63
CA PHE A 44 -10.90 7.17 -0.28
C PHE A 44 -9.78 6.63 0.59
N ALA A 45 -9.06 7.52 1.27
CA ALA A 45 -7.96 7.12 2.13
C ALA A 45 -8.50 6.37 3.36
N SER A 46 -7.73 5.38 3.81
CA SER A 46 -7.89 4.77 5.12
C SER A 46 -7.14 5.58 6.18
N ARG A 47 -7.50 5.41 7.46
CA ARG A 47 -6.80 6.12 8.56
C ARG A 47 -5.29 5.86 8.55
N PRO A 48 -4.78 4.62 8.41
CA PRO A 48 -3.34 4.37 8.37
C PRO A 48 -2.63 5.08 7.20
N GLN A 49 -3.33 5.29 6.09
CA GLN A 49 -2.79 6.04 4.96
C GLN A 49 -2.70 7.55 5.24
N LEU A 50 -3.53 8.12 6.12
CA LEU A 50 -3.46 9.52 6.54
C LEU A 50 -2.35 9.77 7.57
N ILE A 51 -2.18 8.87 8.55
CA ILE A 51 -1.23 9.06 9.65
C ILE A 51 0.20 9.15 9.13
N GLY A 52 0.93 10.19 9.55
CA GLY A 52 2.31 10.45 9.14
C GLY A 52 2.59 11.92 8.85
N TYR A 53 3.73 12.16 8.21
CA TYR A 53 4.25 13.48 7.87
C TYR A 53 4.09 13.73 6.37
N TRP A 54 3.71 14.95 5.99
CA TRP A 54 3.27 15.28 4.64
C TRP A 54 3.76 16.66 4.22
N GLU A 55 4.19 16.78 2.98
CA GLU A 55 4.55 18.03 2.32
C GLU A 55 3.52 18.35 1.26
N LEU A 56 3.12 19.62 1.17
CA LEU A 56 2.35 20.12 0.06
C LEU A 56 3.23 20.19 -1.18
N ILE A 57 2.89 19.42 -2.20
CA ILE A 57 3.56 19.50 -3.50
C ILE A 57 3.22 20.84 -4.15
N PRO A 58 4.24 21.65 -4.52
CA PRO A 58 4.01 22.88 -5.25
C PRO A 58 3.23 22.63 -6.54
N HIS A 59 2.18 23.41 -6.76
CA HIS A 59 1.39 23.30 -7.98
C HIS A 59 2.19 23.77 -9.20
N HIS A 60 1.88 23.18 -10.36
CA HIS A 60 2.46 23.61 -11.62
C HIS A 60 2.12 25.09 -11.90
N PRO A 61 3.07 25.90 -12.43
CA PRO A 61 2.87 27.34 -12.66
C PRO A 61 1.58 27.71 -13.41
N ASP A 62 1.16 26.88 -14.38
CA ASP A 62 -0.11 27.05 -15.12
C ASP A 62 -1.37 27.10 -14.23
N TYR A 63 -1.30 26.68 -12.97
CA TYR A 63 -2.40 26.75 -12.01
C TYR A 63 -2.24 27.88 -10.98
N ALA A 64 -1.22 28.72 -11.09
CA ALA A 64 -0.92 29.79 -10.12
C ALA A 64 -2.10 30.76 -9.92
N ASP A 65 -2.85 31.04 -10.99
CA ASP A 65 -4.00 31.96 -10.97
C ASP A 65 -5.31 31.28 -10.56
N ASN A 66 -5.32 29.95 -10.36
CA ASN A 66 -6.53 29.24 -9.98
C ASN A 66 -6.67 29.21 -8.43
N PRO A 67 -7.68 29.88 -7.85
CA PRO A 67 -7.83 29.99 -6.40
C PRO A 67 -8.04 28.63 -5.72
N LYS A 68 -8.52 27.61 -6.44
CA LYS A 68 -8.69 26.25 -5.88
C LYS A 68 -7.37 25.52 -5.63
N PHE A 69 -6.29 25.96 -6.25
CA PHE A 69 -4.95 25.39 -6.10
C PHE A 69 -3.96 26.39 -5.52
N ASN A 70 -4.39 27.63 -5.22
CA ASN A 70 -3.51 28.65 -4.67
C ASN A 70 -3.43 28.54 -3.14
N PRO A 71 -2.29 28.09 -2.57
CA PRO A 71 -2.12 27.92 -1.12
C PRO A 71 -2.11 29.24 -0.33
N GLY A 72 -2.26 30.39 -1.00
CA GLY A 72 -2.17 31.72 -0.41
C GLY A 72 -0.72 32.20 -0.29
N PRO A 73 -0.43 33.16 0.62
CA PRO A 73 0.87 33.81 0.70
C PRO A 73 2.00 32.92 1.25
N LEU A 74 1.67 31.74 1.80
CA LEU A 74 2.62 30.78 2.36
C LEU A 74 2.54 29.46 1.56
N PRO A 75 3.19 29.41 0.38
CA PRO A 75 3.03 28.30 -0.56
C PRO A 75 3.70 27.00 -0.12
N PHE A 76 4.64 27.04 0.82
CA PHE A 76 5.32 25.85 1.31
C PHE A 76 4.72 25.45 2.65
N GLN A 77 4.14 24.24 2.71
CA GLN A 77 3.39 23.77 3.86
C GLN A 77 3.71 22.30 4.15
N TRP A 78 3.86 21.99 5.44
CA TRP A 78 4.07 20.63 5.93
C TRP A 78 3.09 20.34 7.06
N PHE A 79 2.66 19.08 7.15
CA PHE A 79 1.63 18.61 8.05
C PHE A 79 2.09 17.34 8.74
N ALA A 80 1.69 17.15 10.00
CA ALA A 80 1.78 15.84 10.65
C ALA A 80 0.42 15.47 11.23
N PHE A 81 -0.04 14.26 10.93
CA PHE A 81 -1.25 13.65 11.49
C PHE A 81 -0.83 12.51 12.41
N TYR A 82 -1.13 12.63 13.70
CA TYR A 82 -0.75 11.66 14.72
C TYR A 82 -1.90 10.71 15.04
N GLU A 83 -1.58 9.48 15.44
CA GLU A 83 -2.59 8.48 15.86
C GLU A 83 -3.51 8.99 16.98
N SER A 84 -2.99 9.87 17.83
CA SER A 84 -3.73 10.52 18.92
C SER A 84 -4.85 11.45 18.45
N GLY A 85 -5.03 11.66 17.15
CA GLY A 85 -5.99 12.63 16.60
C GLY A 85 -5.51 14.08 16.72
N LYS A 86 -4.21 14.31 16.95
CA LYS A 86 -3.60 15.64 16.91
C LYS A 86 -3.01 15.92 15.54
N MET A 87 -3.02 17.17 15.14
CA MET A 87 -2.43 17.64 13.90
C MET A 87 -1.61 18.89 14.16
N VAL A 88 -0.45 18.98 13.53
CA VAL A 88 0.33 20.21 13.47
C VAL A 88 0.65 20.55 12.02
N SER A 89 0.90 21.83 11.76
CA SER A 89 1.34 22.29 10.46
C SER A 89 2.37 23.40 10.59
N ILE A 90 3.31 23.44 9.66
CA ILE A 90 4.26 24.54 9.48
C ILE A 90 4.02 25.10 8.08
N LYS A 91 3.95 26.43 7.97
CA LYS A 91 3.75 27.14 6.70
C LYS A 91 4.81 28.23 6.58
N THR A 92 5.36 28.43 5.38
CA THR A 92 6.39 29.46 5.12
C THR A 92 6.30 29.99 3.69
N SER A 93 6.86 31.18 3.47
CA SER A 93 7.11 31.75 2.14
C SER A 93 8.52 31.47 1.63
N ASP A 94 9.42 30.95 2.47
CA ASP A 94 10.80 30.64 2.10
C ASP A 94 10.88 29.30 1.34
N PRO A 95 11.22 29.31 0.03
CA PRO A 95 11.34 28.09 -0.78
C PRO A 95 12.52 27.20 -0.38
N PHE A 96 13.49 27.72 0.39
CA PHE A 96 14.67 26.98 0.82
C PHE A 96 14.51 26.38 2.23
N ARG A 97 13.43 26.75 2.94
CA ARG A 97 13.11 26.17 4.24
C ARG A 97 12.76 24.71 4.05
N LYS A 98 13.60 23.83 4.59
CA LYS A 98 13.29 22.42 4.76
C LYS A 98 12.64 22.20 6.13
N VAL A 99 11.51 21.52 6.16
CA VAL A 99 10.82 21.14 7.40
C VAL A 99 10.87 19.63 7.51
N THR A 100 11.45 19.15 8.61
CA THR A 100 11.61 17.74 8.89
C THR A 100 10.48 17.22 9.79
N PRO A 101 10.26 15.90 9.85
CA PRO A 101 9.39 15.28 10.86
C PRO A 101 9.72 15.72 12.29
N LYS A 102 11.01 15.90 12.60
CA LYS A 102 11.47 16.40 13.91
C LYS A 102 10.90 17.77 14.23
N ASP A 103 10.90 18.68 13.26
CA ASP A 103 10.41 20.04 13.46
C ASP A 103 8.92 20.03 13.80
N LEU A 104 8.15 19.15 13.15
CA LEU A 104 6.73 18.94 13.41
C LEU A 104 6.50 18.28 14.79
N ASP A 105 7.33 17.31 15.17
CA ASP A 105 7.26 16.67 16.51
C ASP A 105 7.62 17.65 17.63
N ILE A 106 8.64 18.49 17.40
CA ILE A 106 9.04 19.57 18.31
C ILE A 106 7.86 20.54 18.48
N LEU A 107 7.20 20.94 17.39
CA LEU A 107 6.03 21.80 17.45
C LEU A 107 4.88 21.17 18.26
N LEU A 108 4.61 19.88 18.06
CA LEU A 108 3.60 19.16 18.84
C LEU A 108 3.96 19.14 20.33
N ARG A 109 5.22 18.90 20.67
CA ARG A 109 5.67 18.81 22.07
C ARG A 109 5.67 20.17 22.76
N ASP A 110 6.23 21.18 22.10
CA ASP A 110 6.49 22.50 22.69
C ASP A 110 5.23 23.39 22.64
N SER A 111 4.25 23.06 21.78
CA SER A 111 2.99 23.82 21.63
C SER A 111 1.78 22.90 21.51
N SER A 112 1.73 21.85 22.34
CA SER A 112 0.68 20.82 22.30
C SER A 112 -0.75 21.33 22.45
N ASN A 113 -0.92 22.49 23.08
CA ASN A 113 -2.20 23.14 23.32
C ASN A 113 -2.65 24.00 22.12
N GLN A 114 -1.74 24.29 21.20
CA GLN A 114 -1.98 24.98 19.94
C GLN A 114 -2.04 24.01 18.74
N ALA A 115 -1.91 22.70 19.00
CA ALA A 115 -2.11 21.68 17.98
C ALA A 115 -3.60 21.55 17.66
N ALA A 116 -3.91 21.55 16.36
CA ALA A 116 -5.26 21.23 15.91
C ALA A 116 -5.60 19.78 16.29
N THR A 117 -6.90 19.50 16.40
CA THR A 117 -7.41 18.13 16.55
C THR A 117 -8.10 17.71 15.28
N PHE A 118 -8.11 16.41 15.00
CA PHE A 118 -8.80 15.88 13.85
C PHE A 118 -9.53 14.56 14.13
N THR A 119 -10.63 14.36 13.41
CA THR A 119 -11.31 13.07 13.31
C THR A 119 -11.27 12.60 11.87
N PHE A 120 -11.17 11.28 11.66
CA PHE A 120 -11.10 10.69 10.33
C PHE A 120 -12.04 9.50 10.23
N SER A 121 -12.96 9.53 9.27
CA SER A 121 -13.94 8.46 9.02
C SER A 121 -14.33 8.42 7.56
N ASN A 122 -14.36 7.22 6.98
CA ASN A 122 -14.82 6.97 5.60
C ASN A 122 -14.21 7.90 4.54
N GLY A 123 -12.91 8.21 4.65
CA GLY A 123 -12.22 9.12 3.72
C GLY A 123 -12.45 10.61 3.99
N PHE A 124 -13.17 10.97 5.05
CA PHE A 124 -13.39 12.35 5.45
C PHE A 124 -12.59 12.70 6.70
N LEU A 125 -11.91 13.85 6.63
CA LEU A 125 -11.10 14.42 7.69
C LEU A 125 -11.77 15.72 8.19
N THR A 126 -12.12 15.77 9.46
CA THR A 126 -12.59 17.00 10.09
C THR A 126 -11.46 17.56 10.96
N ILE A 127 -10.98 18.76 10.66
CA ILE A 127 -9.95 19.46 11.44
C ILE A 127 -10.63 20.53 12.28
N THR A 128 -10.28 20.61 13.56
CA THR A 128 -10.71 21.66 14.48
C THR A 128 -9.46 22.36 15.01
N GLU A 129 -9.29 23.63 14.67
CA GLU A 129 -8.18 24.45 15.17
C GLU A 129 -8.34 24.75 16.67
N SER A 130 -7.22 24.89 17.36
CA SER A 130 -7.15 25.33 18.74
C SER A 130 -7.17 26.86 18.81
N GLY A 131 -8.20 27.45 19.44
CA GLY A 131 -8.31 28.91 19.59
C GLY A 131 -9.71 29.35 20.03
N GLU A 132 -9.91 30.66 20.22
CA GLU A 132 -11.18 31.24 20.68
C GLU A 132 -12.31 31.16 19.64
N THR A 133 -11.96 31.04 18.35
CA THR A 133 -12.92 30.81 17.25
C THR A 133 -12.65 29.45 16.63
N THR A 134 -13.36 28.42 17.08
CA THR A 134 -13.20 27.05 16.55
C THR A 134 -13.84 26.93 15.17
N SER A 135 -13.11 27.28 14.11
CA SER A 135 -13.48 26.89 12.75
C SER A 135 -13.27 25.40 12.57
N LYS A 136 -14.29 24.73 12.02
CA LYS A 136 -14.21 23.32 11.62
C LYS A 136 -14.06 23.25 10.12
N GLU A 137 -13.00 22.60 9.66
CA GLU A 137 -12.79 22.32 8.25
C GLU A 137 -13.13 20.86 7.97
N LEU A 138 -13.92 20.61 6.91
CA LEU A 138 -14.21 19.27 6.43
C LEU A 138 -13.46 19.02 5.11
N TRP A 139 -12.68 17.96 5.08
CA TRP A 139 -11.86 17.59 3.93
C TRP A 139 -12.22 16.18 3.44
N GLY A 140 -12.45 16.03 2.13
CA GLY A 140 -12.41 14.72 1.48
C GLY A 140 -10.98 14.33 1.16
N VAL A 141 -10.55 13.12 1.53
CA VAL A 141 -9.17 12.64 1.40
C VAL A 141 -9.13 11.38 0.54
N ASN A 142 -8.40 11.46 -0.57
CA ASN A 142 -8.18 10.34 -1.48
C ASN A 142 -6.70 9.95 -1.49
N ALA A 143 -6.42 8.65 -1.40
CA ALA A 143 -5.09 8.09 -1.60
C ALA A 143 -4.92 7.68 -3.07
N ILE A 144 -3.81 8.07 -3.67
CA ILE A 144 -3.42 7.67 -5.02
C ILE A 144 -2.92 6.23 -4.97
N ILE A 145 -3.53 5.33 -5.74
CA ILE A 145 -3.19 3.88 -5.71
C ILE A 145 -2.24 3.46 -6.82
N ARG A 146 -2.03 4.33 -7.81
CA ARG A 146 -1.12 4.09 -8.94
C ARG A 146 -0.59 5.39 -9.50
N LYS A 147 0.59 5.33 -10.12
CA LYS A 147 1.19 6.48 -10.79
C LYS A 147 0.26 6.99 -11.90
N ALA A 148 0.03 8.30 -11.93
CA ALA A 148 -0.77 8.94 -12.96
C ALA A 148 -0.27 10.36 -13.26
N MET A 149 -0.41 10.76 -14.52
CA MET A 149 -0.29 12.15 -14.93
C MET A 149 -1.69 12.70 -15.15
N ILE A 150 -2.09 13.69 -14.36
CA ILE A 150 -3.37 14.40 -14.56
C ILE A 150 -3.02 15.84 -14.92
N GLY A 151 -3.30 16.21 -16.18
CA GLY A 151 -2.76 17.45 -16.74
C GLY A 151 -1.23 17.38 -16.81
N LYS A 152 -0.56 18.34 -16.15
CA LYS A 152 0.91 18.42 -16.07
C LYS A 152 1.46 18.06 -14.68
N VAL A 153 0.63 17.51 -13.80
CA VAL A 153 1.01 17.14 -12.43
C VAL A 153 1.17 15.63 -12.33
N GLU A 154 2.29 15.21 -11.75
CA GLU A 154 2.59 13.80 -11.47
C GLU A 154 2.09 13.41 -10.08
N TYR A 155 1.22 12.42 -10.05
CA TYR A 155 0.74 11.77 -8.84
C TYR A 155 1.41 10.41 -8.69
N LEU A 156 1.99 10.16 -7.52
CA LEU A 156 2.67 8.91 -7.19
C LEU A 156 1.78 8.05 -6.28
N PRO A 157 1.91 6.71 -6.34
CA PRO A 157 1.26 5.83 -5.37
C PRO A 157 1.58 6.26 -3.93
N GLY A 158 0.56 6.38 -3.08
CA GLY A 158 0.68 6.81 -1.69
C GLY A 158 0.58 8.32 -1.47
N ASP A 159 0.58 9.15 -2.52
CA ASP A 159 0.22 10.57 -2.39
C ASP A 159 -1.24 10.71 -1.90
N LEU A 160 -1.53 11.81 -1.21
CA LEU A 160 -2.89 12.18 -0.84
C LEU A 160 -3.37 13.38 -1.65
N VAL A 161 -4.64 13.35 -2.06
CA VAL A 161 -5.36 14.52 -2.56
C VAL A 161 -6.45 14.85 -1.58
N MET A 162 -6.40 16.05 -1.02
CA MET A 162 -7.40 16.57 -0.09
C MET A 162 -8.22 17.67 -0.75
N SER A 163 -9.53 17.65 -0.53
CA SER A 163 -10.48 18.63 -1.07
C SER A 163 -11.27 19.26 0.08
N LEU A 164 -11.14 20.56 0.27
CA LEU A 164 -11.88 21.31 1.29
C LEU A 164 -13.33 21.51 0.85
N ASP A 165 -14.27 21.10 1.69
CA ASP A 165 -15.70 21.35 1.50
C ASP A 165 -16.09 22.76 1.95
N ASP A 166 -16.84 23.46 1.10
CA ASP A 166 -17.48 24.73 1.37
C ASP A 166 -18.97 24.63 1.01
N GLY A 167 -19.70 23.82 1.79
CA GLY A 167 -21.14 23.61 1.61
C GLY A 167 -21.49 22.76 0.39
N GLY A 168 -20.77 21.65 0.19
CA GLY A 168 -20.97 20.72 -0.93
C GLY A 168 -20.22 21.10 -2.21
N LYS A 169 -19.38 22.13 -2.17
CA LYS A 169 -18.49 22.53 -3.26
C LYS A 169 -17.04 22.45 -2.82
N VAL A 170 -16.15 22.05 -3.72
CA VAL A 170 -14.71 22.08 -3.44
C VAL A 170 -14.20 23.51 -3.56
N ALA A 171 -13.81 24.08 -2.42
CA ALA A 171 -13.18 25.39 -2.33
C ALA A 171 -11.68 25.33 -2.64
N PHE A 172 -11.00 24.28 -2.19
CA PHE A 172 -9.54 24.19 -2.26
C PHE A 172 -9.04 22.75 -2.35
N TYR A 173 -7.92 22.54 -3.03
CA TYR A 173 -7.24 21.25 -3.14
C TYR A 173 -5.84 21.29 -2.53
N ARG A 174 -5.44 20.22 -1.85
CA ARG A 174 -4.05 19.94 -1.49
C ARG A 174 -3.60 18.65 -2.15
N HIS A 175 -2.46 18.69 -2.82
CA HIS A 175 -1.72 17.48 -3.19
C HIS A 175 -0.59 17.31 -2.20
N LEU A 176 -0.70 16.29 -1.35
CA LEU A 176 0.28 15.99 -0.35
C LEU A 176 1.12 14.78 -0.76
N ARG A 177 2.43 14.91 -0.60
CA ARG A 177 3.36 13.81 -0.69
C ARG A 177 3.86 13.47 0.69
N ARG A 178 3.93 12.18 1.00
CA ARG A 178 4.43 11.74 2.30
C ARG A 178 5.89 12.17 2.42
N ILE A 179 6.21 12.89 3.49
CA ILE A 179 7.59 13.10 3.93
C ILE A 179 7.99 11.78 4.54
N PHE A 180 8.58 10.92 3.72
CA PHE A 180 9.30 9.78 4.27
C PHE A 180 10.46 10.32 5.10
N LEU A 181 10.81 9.64 6.19
CA LEU A 181 11.84 10.03 7.17
C LEU A 181 13.27 10.15 6.57
N SER A 182 13.41 10.28 5.24
CA SER A 182 14.68 10.52 4.56
C SER A 182 15.35 11.83 5.00
N GLU A 183 14.60 12.86 5.43
CA GLU A 183 15.20 14.12 5.90
C GLU A 183 15.51 14.16 7.40
N TYR A 184 15.01 13.22 8.21
CA TYR A 184 15.45 13.06 9.61
C TYR A 184 16.91 12.56 9.69
N ASP A 185 17.41 12.03 8.57
CA ASP A 185 18.80 11.59 8.38
C ASP A 185 19.62 12.49 7.45
N ALA A 186 19.22 13.76 7.21
CA ALA A 186 19.99 14.72 6.41
C ALA A 186 21.31 15.20 7.08
N GLY A 187 21.82 14.43 8.04
CA GLY A 187 23.22 14.42 8.47
C GLY A 187 24.03 13.23 7.91
N LYS A 188 23.45 12.39 7.03
CA LYS A 188 24.13 11.27 6.36
C LYS A 188 23.94 11.34 4.85
N SER A 189 24.62 12.31 4.24
CA SER A 189 25.12 12.13 2.88
C SER A 189 26.17 11.02 2.91
N ASN A 190 25.74 9.81 2.53
CA ASN A 190 26.48 8.79 1.81
C ASN A 190 25.52 7.63 1.58
N SER A 191 25.29 7.24 0.32
CA SER A 191 24.32 6.21 -0.06
C SER A 191 24.44 4.94 0.81
N THR A 192 23.42 4.66 1.61
CA THR A 192 23.37 3.50 2.51
C THR A 192 23.28 2.17 1.75
N ILE A 193 22.77 2.21 0.51
CA ILE A 193 22.78 1.06 -0.39
C ILE A 193 24.22 0.78 -0.83
N LYS A 194 24.79 -0.31 -0.32
CA LYS A 194 26.18 -0.73 -0.60
C LYS A 194 26.27 -1.57 -1.87
N SER A 195 25.15 -2.14 -2.30
CA SER A 195 25.08 -2.95 -3.51
C SER A 195 25.12 -2.10 -4.79
N THR A 196 25.60 -2.69 -5.88
CA THR A 196 25.55 -2.13 -7.23
C THR A 196 24.44 -2.83 -8.03
N SER A 197 23.91 -2.24 -9.10
CA SER A 197 22.96 -2.96 -9.97
C SER A 197 23.59 -4.23 -10.56
N TYR A 198 22.76 -5.22 -10.88
CA TYR A 198 23.18 -6.51 -11.46
C TYR A 198 22.31 -6.87 -12.66
N THR A 199 22.90 -7.43 -13.70
CA THR A 199 22.15 -7.94 -14.85
C THR A 199 21.64 -9.34 -14.55
N ALA A 200 20.32 -9.50 -14.48
CA ALA A 200 19.66 -10.77 -14.21
C ALA A 200 19.83 -11.76 -15.38
N LYS A 201 19.48 -13.03 -15.17
CA LYS A 201 19.61 -14.08 -16.20
C LYS A 201 18.65 -13.87 -17.38
N ASP A 202 17.52 -13.21 -17.16
CA ASP A 202 16.57 -12.83 -18.21
C ASP A 202 17.00 -11.54 -18.96
N GLY A 203 18.15 -10.96 -18.63
CA GLY A 203 18.69 -9.74 -19.23
C GLY A 203 18.16 -8.44 -18.61
N GLN A 204 17.19 -8.49 -17.68
CA GLN A 204 16.70 -7.31 -16.99
C GLN A 204 17.70 -6.81 -15.94
N SER A 205 17.59 -5.53 -15.57
CA SER A 205 18.38 -4.97 -14.47
C SER A 205 17.73 -5.29 -13.13
N ILE A 206 18.53 -5.80 -12.19
CA ILE A 206 18.20 -5.88 -10.77
C ILE A 206 18.82 -4.65 -10.11
N SER A 207 17.97 -3.85 -9.46
CA SER A 207 18.41 -2.60 -8.86
C SER A 207 19.35 -2.84 -7.67
N ALA A 208 20.16 -1.85 -7.34
CA ALA A 208 20.99 -1.87 -6.13
C ALA A 208 20.14 -2.06 -4.86
N ALA A 209 18.97 -1.43 -4.79
CA ALA A 209 18.03 -1.57 -3.68
C ALA A 209 17.48 -3.00 -3.56
N GLU A 210 17.13 -3.62 -4.68
CA GLU A 210 16.65 -5.00 -4.72
C GLU A 210 17.72 -5.98 -4.24
N ARG A 211 18.98 -5.83 -4.66
CA ARG A 211 20.08 -6.64 -4.12
C ARG A 211 20.29 -6.46 -2.63
N GLU A 212 20.23 -5.23 -2.16
CA GLU A 212 20.39 -4.93 -0.73
C GLU A 212 19.27 -5.57 0.10
N MET A 213 18.04 -5.56 -0.44
CA MET A 213 16.88 -6.24 0.16
C MET A 213 17.09 -7.76 0.21
N ILE A 214 17.58 -8.38 -0.88
CA ILE A 214 17.89 -9.82 -0.90
C ILE A 214 19.00 -10.15 0.12
N ARG A 215 20.07 -9.35 0.17
CA ARG A 215 21.17 -9.50 1.14
C ARG A 215 20.69 -9.42 2.59
N ALA A 216 19.67 -8.63 2.87
CA ALA A 216 19.10 -8.50 4.21
C ALA A 216 18.12 -9.63 4.56
N LEU A 217 17.32 -10.09 3.61
CA LEU A 217 16.27 -11.10 3.84
C LEU A 217 16.79 -12.53 3.80
N VAL A 218 17.73 -12.88 2.93
CA VAL A 218 18.29 -14.23 2.84
C VAL A 218 18.83 -14.76 4.19
N PRO A 219 19.59 -13.96 4.96
CA PRO A 219 20.02 -14.37 6.30
C PRO A 219 18.86 -14.63 7.28
N TYR A 220 17.76 -13.88 7.19
CA TYR A 220 16.58 -14.11 8.01
C TYR A 220 15.92 -15.46 7.69
N PHE A 221 15.74 -15.78 6.41
CA PHE A 221 15.21 -17.07 5.96
C PHE A 221 16.11 -18.23 6.39
N THR A 222 17.42 -18.04 6.26
CA THR A 222 18.42 -19.01 6.71
C THR A 222 18.30 -19.25 8.22
N ALA A 223 18.19 -18.18 9.01
CA ALA A 223 18.03 -18.28 10.46
C ALA A 223 16.74 -19.02 10.84
N VAL A 224 15.62 -18.75 10.16
CA VAL A 224 14.35 -19.48 10.36
C VAL A 224 14.53 -20.98 10.11
N ASN A 225 15.23 -21.35 9.04
CA ASN A 225 15.50 -22.76 8.71
C ASN A 225 16.42 -23.45 9.71
N THR A 226 17.45 -22.76 10.20
CA THR A 226 18.39 -23.29 11.20
C THR A 226 17.91 -23.13 12.64
N LYS A 227 16.71 -22.55 12.84
CA LYS A 227 16.13 -22.25 14.15
C LYS A 227 17.05 -21.36 15.03
N ASP A 228 17.83 -20.49 14.39
CA ASP A 228 18.70 -19.51 15.05
C ASP A 228 17.88 -18.30 15.55
N THR A 229 17.38 -18.42 16.78
CA THR A 229 16.53 -17.41 17.43
C THR A 229 17.24 -16.08 17.67
N VAL A 230 18.56 -16.10 17.87
CA VAL A 230 19.37 -14.90 18.09
C VAL A 230 19.42 -14.08 16.80
N THR A 231 19.74 -14.72 15.68
CA THR A 231 19.76 -14.04 14.38
C THR A 231 18.36 -13.60 13.94
N MET A 232 17.32 -14.42 14.16
CA MET A 232 15.94 -14.02 13.88
C MET A 232 15.57 -12.71 14.61
N LYS A 233 15.84 -12.61 15.91
CA LYS A 233 15.52 -11.42 16.72
C LYS A 233 16.37 -10.22 16.37
N LYS A 234 17.62 -10.43 15.96
CA LYS A 234 18.51 -9.36 15.49
C LYS A 234 18.00 -8.76 14.18
N LEU A 235 17.59 -9.61 13.23
CA LEU A 235 17.13 -9.19 11.90
C LEU A 235 15.67 -8.76 11.88
N PHE A 236 14.85 -9.24 12.82
CA PHE A 236 13.46 -8.82 13.00
C PHE A 236 13.20 -8.47 14.47
N PRO A 237 13.52 -7.23 14.90
CA PRO A 237 13.37 -6.79 16.30
C PRO A 237 11.96 -6.97 16.89
N GLY A 238 10.92 -6.96 16.04
CA GLY A 238 9.54 -7.27 16.47
C GLY A 238 9.38 -8.65 17.13
N LEU A 239 10.31 -9.58 16.91
CA LEU A 239 10.33 -10.91 17.53
C LEU A 239 10.97 -10.93 18.93
N GLN A 240 11.53 -9.82 19.43
CA GLN A 240 12.19 -9.80 20.75
C GLN A 240 11.26 -10.20 21.90
N SER A 241 9.96 -9.92 21.77
CA SER A 241 8.92 -10.30 22.75
C SER A 241 8.57 -11.79 22.72
N GLN A 242 9.00 -12.54 21.70
CA GLN A 242 8.73 -13.97 21.56
C GLN A 242 9.77 -14.80 22.31
N SER A 243 9.34 -15.86 22.99
CA SER A 243 10.27 -16.81 23.62
C SER A 243 11.02 -17.61 22.56
N ASP A 244 12.25 -17.98 22.88
CA ASP A 244 13.09 -18.80 21.99
C ASP A 244 12.43 -20.15 21.70
N ASP A 245 11.82 -20.78 22.71
CA ASP A 245 11.13 -22.06 22.55
C ASP A 245 9.96 -21.96 21.57
N ARG A 246 9.19 -20.86 21.62
CA ARG A 246 8.10 -20.62 20.67
C ARG A 246 8.62 -20.48 19.24
N LEU A 247 9.71 -19.74 19.05
CA LEU A 247 10.32 -19.55 17.72
C LEU A 247 10.89 -20.86 17.16
N ARG A 248 11.49 -21.71 18.01
CA ARG A 248 11.99 -23.02 17.59
C ARG A 248 10.87 -24.01 17.27
N ALA A 249 9.78 -23.96 18.03
CA ALA A 249 8.62 -24.83 17.90
C ALA A 249 7.68 -24.49 16.73
N LEU A 250 7.98 -23.45 15.93
CA LEU A 250 7.19 -23.14 14.74
C LEU A 250 7.14 -24.37 13.81
N PRO A 251 5.92 -24.85 13.42
CA PRO A 251 5.73 -26.11 12.68
C PRO A 251 6.03 -25.95 11.19
N VAL A 252 7.14 -25.30 10.88
CA VAL A 252 7.53 -24.88 9.54
C VAL A 252 9.04 -25.04 9.36
N LYS A 253 9.47 -25.40 8.16
CA LYS A 253 10.88 -25.53 7.75
C LYS A 253 11.02 -25.19 6.26
N ASP A 254 12.24 -25.22 5.73
CA ASP A 254 12.52 -25.01 4.31
C ASP A 254 11.94 -23.69 3.73
N TYR A 255 11.97 -22.62 4.54
CA TYR A 255 11.68 -21.26 4.10
C TYR A 255 12.60 -20.88 2.95
N THR A 256 11.99 -20.60 1.80
CA THR A 256 12.69 -20.26 0.57
C THR A 256 12.20 -18.91 0.06
N LEU A 257 13.11 -17.96 -0.06
CA LEU A 257 12.83 -16.68 -0.72
C LEU A 257 13.03 -16.89 -2.23
N HIS A 258 11.97 -16.78 -3.01
CA HIS A 258 12.01 -17.00 -4.46
C HIS A 258 12.34 -15.71 -5.22
N GLY A 259 11.78 -14.59 -4.79
CA GLY A 259 11.86 -13.34 -5.52
C GLY A 259 11.36 -12.15 -4.71
N LEU A 260 11.67 -10.96 -5.24
CA LEU A 260 11.13 -9.69 -4.78
C LEU A 260 10.40 -8.99 -5.93
N GLU A 261 9.32 -8.31 -5.59
CA GLU A 261 8.53 -7.46 -6.49
C GLU A 261 8.33 -6.08 -5.86
N GLU A 262 7.94 -5.10 -6.68
CA GLU A 262 7.62 -3.73 -6.23
C GLU A 262 8.70 -3.07 -5.36
N VAL A 263 9.97 -3.38 -5.63
CA VAL A 263 11.09 -2.89 -4.80
C VAL A 263 11.21 -1.38 -4.92
N SER A 264 11.23 -0.71 -3.77
CA SER A 264 11.48 0.73 -3.67
C SER A 264 12.44 1.05 -2.54
N TYR A 265 13.20 2.14 -2.73
CA TYR A 265 14.07 2.73 -1.72
C TYR A 265 13.81 4.22 -1.65
N ASP A 266 13.41 4.71 -0.49
CA ASP A 266 13.07 6.12 -0.29
C ASP A 266 14.23 6.96 0.27
N GLY A 267 15.44 6.39 0.35
CA GLY A 267 16.59 6.99 1.03
C GLY A 267 16.78 6.53 2.47
N SER A 268 15.74 5.99 3.11
CA SER A 268 15.77 5.53 4.51
C SER A 268 15.29 4.09 4.68
N ARG A 269 14.32 3.68 3.88
CA ARG A 269 13.67 2.37 3.96
C ARG A 269 13.68 1.66 2.63
N LEU A 270 13.93 0.36 2.70
CA LEU A 270 13.67 -0.56 1.60
C LEU A 270 12.28 -1.14 1.79
N ARG A 271 11.50 -1.19 0.71
CA ARG A 271 10.19 -1.85 0.70
C ARG A 271 10.09 -2.77 -0.50
N ALA A 272 9.47 -3.92 -0.33
CA ALA A 272 9.24 -4.88 -1.40
C ALA A 272 8.09 -5.81 -1.03
N VAL A 273 7.65 -6.56 -2.03
CA VAL A 273 6.82 -7.73 -1.85
C VAL A 273 7.72 -8.95 -1.94
N ALA A 274 7.87 -9.67 -0.84
CA ALA A 274 8.60 -10.93 -0.81
C ALA A 274 7.70 -12.06 -1.33
N VAL A 275 8.19 -12.82 -2.31
CA VAL A 275 7.56 -14.04 -2.81
C VAL A 275 8.34 -15.22 -2.25
N TYR A 276 7.67 -16.06 -1.44
CA TYR A 276 8.35 -17.13 -0.71
C TYR A 276 7.49 -18.39 -0.55
N SER A 277 8.12 -19.47 -0.12
CA SER A 277 7.45 -20.70 0.30
C SER A 277 8.09 -21.26 1.56
N PHE A 278 7.39 -22.19 2.21
CA PHE A 278 7.86 -22.95 3.35
C PHE A 278 7.13 -24.29 3.42
N GLU A 279 7.76 -25.30 4.01
CA GLU A 279 7.13 -26.59 4.31
C GLU A 279 6.46 -26.54 5.68
N VAL A 280 5.17 -26.86 5.74
CA VAL A 280 4.42 -27.06 6.98
C VAL A 280 4.59 -28.50 7.44
N ILE A 281 5.06 -28.68 8.66
CA ILE A 281 5.23 -29.99 9.28
C ILE A 281 3.89 -30.39 9.89
N ASP A 282 3.13 -31.24 9.18
CA ASP A 282 1.92 -31.86 9.71
C ASP A 282 2.13 -33.38 9.82
N PRO A 283 2.20 -33.94 11.05
CA PRO A 283 2.44 -35.37 11.25
C PRO A 283 1.33 -36.27 10.68
N ASN A 284 0.16 -35.73 10.33
CA ASN A 284 -0.98 -36.50 9.82
C ASN A 284 -1.06 -36.53 8.28
N THR A 285 -0.09 -35.98 7.58
CA THR A 285 -0.08 -35.91 6.12
C THR A 285 0.99 -36.80 5.51
N ILE A 286 0.65 -37.45 4.40
CA ILE A 286 1.60 -38.23 3.60
C ILE A 286 2.19 -37.29 2.55
N GLY A 287 3.46 -36.90 2.71
CA GLY A 287 4.19 -36.07 1.74
C GLY A 287 4.67 -34.74 2.30
N ARG A 288 5.12 -33.85 1.40
CA ARG A 288 5.59 -32.50 1.76
C ARG A 288 4.45 -31.50 1.57
N ASN A 289 4.09 -30.77 2.61
CA ASN A 289 3.10 -29.70 2.52
C ASN A 289 3.79 -28.37 2.28
N ILE A 290 4.02 -28.02 1.02
CA ILE A 290 4.63 -26.75 0.66
C ILE A 290 3.53 -25.69 0.59
N SER A 291 3.68 -24.63 1.38
CA SER A 291 2.84 -23.43 1.31
C SER A 291 3.59 -22.33 0.58
N THR A 292 2.92 -21.67 -0.36
CA THR A 292 3.44 -20.49 -1.07
C THR A 292 2.74 -19.24 -0.56
N ALA A 293 3.50 -18.17 -0.31
CA ALA A 293 2.98 -16.93 0.24
C ALA A 293 3.68 -15.71 -0.35
N SER A 294 3.02 -14.55 -0.23
CA SER A 294 3.66 -13.26 -0.45
C SER A 294 3.42 -12.32 0.72
N ALA A 295 4.34 -11.38 0.97
CA ALA A 295 4.23 -10.43 2.06
C ALA A 295 4.82 -9.07 1.68
N ASP A 296 4.18 -7.99 2.11
CA ASP A 296 4.79 -6.67 2.18
C ASP A 296 5.85 -6.66 3.28
N VAL A 297 7.08 -6.27 2.92
CA VAL A 297 8.22 -6.24 3.81
C VAL A 297 8.87 -4.86 3.76
N ASP A 298 9.04 -4.26 4.93
CA ASP A 298 9.78 -3.01 5.09
C ASP A 298 11.04 -3.25 5.91
N LEU A 299 12.16 -2.73 5.43
CA LEU A 299 13.42 -2.68 6.16
C LEU A 299 13.79 -1.24 6.52
N ALA A 300 14.37 -1.07 7.71
CA ALA A 300 15.03 0.15 8.14
C ALA A 300 16.49 -0.14 8.48
N LEU A 301 17.34 0.88 8.37
CA LEU A 301 18.74 0.76 8.77
C LEU A 301 18.86 1.02 10.28
N GLU A 302 19.27 0.01 11.04
CA GLU A 302 19.56 0.13 12.47
C GLU A 302 20.99 -0.31 12.75
N ASN A 303 21.77 0.56 13.42
CA ASN A 303 23.17 0.28 13.77
C ASN A 303 24.02 -0.20 12.58
N GLY A 304 23.74 0.32 11.37
CA GLY A 304 24.48 0.00 10.15
C GLY A 304 24.08 -1.32 9.47
N SER A 305 23.01 -1.98 9.94
CA SER A 305 22.45 -3.19 9.33
C SER A 305 20.96 -2.98 8.99
N TRP A 306 20.51 -3.58 7.89
CA TRP A 306 19.08 -3.59 7.56
C TRP A 306 18.33 -4.57 8.47
N VAL A 307 17.23 -4.12 9.06
CA VAL A 307 16.36 -4.93 9.90
C VAL A 307 14.90 -4.82 9.44
N ILE A 308 14.14 -5.89 9.62
CA ILE A 308 12.72 -5.99 9.29
C ILE A 308 11.94 -5.18 10.34
N VAL A 309 11.26 -4.14 9.87
CA VAL A 309 10.39 -3.30 10.72
C VAL A 309 8.91 -3.53 10.43
N ASN A 310 8.57 -4.16 9.31
CA ASN A 310 7.22 -4.59 8.97
C ASN A 310 7.25 -5.88 8.16
N TRP A 311 6.29 -6.77 8.43
CA TRP A 311 6.04 -7.99 7.66
C TRP A 311 4.53 -8.27 7.67
N SER A 312 3.87 -8.02 6.55
CA SER A 312 2.41 -8.22 6.42
C SER A 312 2.12 -9.15 5.25
N GLN A 313 1.48 -10.30 5.51
CA GLN A 313 1.10 -11.22 4.45
C GLN A 313 0.06 -10.57 3.51
N ARG A 314 0.29 -10.67 2.19
CA ARG A 314 -0.69 -10.29 1.16
C ARG A 314 -1.59 -11.49 0.86
N ASP A 315 -2.91 -11.29 0.97
CA ASP A 315 -4.00 -12.24 0.72
C ASP A 315 -3.85 -13.63 1.36
N ASP A 316 -4.80 -13.99 2.22
CA ASP A 316 -4.85 -15.27 2.93
C ASP A 316 -5.90 -16.24 2.37
N ASN A 317 -6.56 -15.90 1.25
CA ASN A 317 -7.58 -16.75 0.66
C ASN A 317 -6.97 -17.93 -0.12
N ARG A 318 -6.29 -18.80 0.63
CA ARG A 318 -5.59 -20.01 0.18
C ARG A 318 -6.53 -21.11 -0.31
N GLU A 319 -7.84 -20.86 -0.37
CA GLU A 319 -8.83 -21.79 -0.91
C GLU A 319 -9.06 -21.58 -2.42
N ASP A 320 -8.57 -20.47 -2.98
CA ASP A 320 -8.74 -20.14 -4.39
C ASP A 320 -7.62 -20.73 -5.27
N ILE A 321 -7.98 -21.51 -6.29
CA ILE A 321 -7.05 -22.02 -7.30
C ILE A 321 -6.35 -20.86 -8.05
N ALA A 322 -7.02 -19.72 -8.22
CA ALA A 322 -6.44 -18.55 -8.85
C ALA A 322 -5.26 -17.99 -8.03
N TYR A 323 -5.35 -18.03 -6.69
CA TYR A 323 -4.25 -17.65 -5.81
C TYR A 323 -3.01 -18.52 -6.05
N PHE A 324 -3.15 -19.85 -6.05
CA PHE A 324 -2.02 -20.74 -6.29
C PHE A 324 -1.44 -20.59 -7.69
N THR A 325 -2.30 -20.47 -8.71
CA THR A 325 -1.86 -20.25 -10.09
C THR A 325 -1.05 -18.96 -10.21
N ASN A 326 -1.50 -17.89 -9.55
CA ASN A 326 -0.77 -16.62 -9.49
C ASN A 326 0.58 -16.78 -8.78
N MET A 327 0.61 -17.42 -7.61
CA MET A 327 1.83 -17.62 -6.83
C MET A 327 2.87 -18.46 -7.58
N PHE A 328 2.47 -19.55 -8.25
CA PHE A 328 3.39 -20.36 -9.05
C PHE A 328 3.93 -19.59 -10.25
N SER A 329 3.09 -18.80 -10.93
CA SER A 329 3.54 -17.93 -12.03
C SER A 329 4.56 -16.89 -11.57
N ARG A 330 4.36 -16.30 -10.38
CA ARG A 330 5.32 -15.37 -9.77
C ARG A 330 6.65 -16.04 -9.41
N GLN A 331 6.60 -17.24 -8.84
CA GLN A 331 7.79 -18.05 -8.56
C GLN A 331 8.56 -18.43 -9.83
N GLU A 332 7.86 -18.85 -10.89
CA GLU A 332 8.48 -19.16 -12.18
C GLU A 332 9.14 -17.93 -12.80
N SER A 333 8.45 -16.78 -12.74
CA SER A 333 8.98 -15.50 -13.21
C SER A 333 10.23 -15.10 -12.44
N ALA A 334 10.23 -15.23 -11.11
CA ALA A 334 11.41 -15.01 -10.28
C ALA A 334 12.54 -15.98 -10.66
N SER A 335 12.25 -17.27 -10.82
CA SER A 335 13.27 -18.26 -11.21
C SER A 335 13.91 -17.94 -12.56
N LYS A 336 13.14 -17.46 -13.55
CA LYS A 336 13.65 -17.01 -14.84
C LYS A 336 14.55 -15.78 -14.69
N ARG A 337 14.13 -14.82 -13.88
CA ARG A 337 14.86 -13.57 -13.64
C ARG A 337 16.19 -13.82 -12.92
N TYR A 338 16.16 -14.51 -11.79
CA TYR A 338 17.34 -14.73 -10.95
C TYR A 338 18.19 -15.94 -11.37
N GLY A 339 17.64 -16.87 -12.17
CA GLY A 339 18.32 -18.11 -12.53
C GLY A 339 18.32 -19.19 -11.45
N THR A 340 17.56 -18.98 -10.36
CA THR A 340 17.44 -19.91 -9.24
C THR A 340 16.04 -19.79 -8.63
N THR A 341 15.52 -20.89 -8.09
CA THR A 341 14.28 -20.90 -7.31
C THR A 341 14.50 -20.51 -5.85
N ASP A 342 15.75 -20.36 -5.42
CA ASP A 342 16.15 -20.07 -4.06
C ASP A 342 17.21 -18.98 -4.07
N LEU A 343 16.85 -17.78 -3.60
CA LEU A 343 17.74 -16.64 -3.59
C LEU A 343 18.92 -16.80 -2.62
N ALA A 344 18.89 -17.77 -1.69
CA ALA A 344 20.07 -18.12 -0.91
C ALA A 344 21.20 -18.74 -1.77
N LYS A 345 20.85 -19.24 -2.97
CA LYS A 345 21.79 -19.82 -3.94
C LYS A 345 22.09 -18.88 -5.11
N TRP A 346 21.60 -17.65 -5.07
CA TRP A 346 21.75 -16.70 -6.16
C TRP A 346 23.18 -16.15 -6.23
N ASP A 347 23.77 -16.15 -7.43
CA ASP A 347 25.15 -15.72 -7.70
C ASP A 347 25.32 -14.18 -7.71
N GLY A 348 24.22 -13.44 -7.77
CA GLY A 348 24.22 -11.97 -7.80
C GLY A 348 24.26 -11.32 -6.42
N LEU A 349 24.49 -12.07 -5.34
CA LEU A 349 24.61 -11.51 -3.98
C LEU A 349 25.92 -10.76 -3.77
#